data_AF-A0A7J5EGJ7-F1
#
_entry.id   AF-A0A7J5EGJ7-F1
#
_cell.length_a   1.000
_cell.length_b   1.000
_cell.length_c   1.000
_cell.angle_alpha   90.00
_cell.angle_beta   90.00
_cell.angle_gamma   90.00
#
_symmetry.space_group_name_H-M   'P 1'
#
loop_
_entity.id
_entity.type
_entity.pdbx_description
1 polymer ?
#
loop_
_entity_poly.entity_id
_entity_poly.type
_entity_poly.pdbx_seq_one_letter_code
_entity_poly.pdbx_strand_id
1 'polypeptide(L)'
;MRSRLGRNVMLGIGGALVALAVTVGRGEHSSVKSSVGAVALATPVTTKVTEEMLPPARRPAADPNAVLLLEKMERRGDRYVAPMSDGRTAVLTIDPRLQESAEKVLDMAKAPRGAIVVTDPDGRVLALAGRRTLDPRGGKDGVVDRSLALQAWAPAASIFKVVSAAAMVEAGARGNDRVCFHGGVRSVMESNLTDSKKDRRCENLSYGLAHSQNAIIAKVAHQRLAPDNVVDIASRFGFGKPLPFAAPAVFGTATIPTEKGVPFGRTVAGFDGVTP
;
A
#
# COMPACT_ATOMS: atom_id res chain seq x y z
N MET A 1 -28.24 -10.96 -43.48
CA MET A 1 -26.97 -11.11 -42.72
C MET A 1 -27.30 -11.22 -41.24
N ARG A 2 -26.75 -12.24 -40.56
CA ARG A 2 -27.00 -12.61 -39.16
C ARG A 2 -26.05 -11.89 -38.19
N SER A 3 -26.54 -11.37 -37.07
CA SER A 3 -25.83 -11.34 -35.76
C SER A 3 -26.87 -11.13 -34.63
N ARG A 4 -27.24 -12.18 -33.88
CA ARG A 4 -26.67 -12.76 -32.65
C ARG A 4 -26.72 -11.87 -31.40
N LEU A 5 -27.88 -11.99 -30.72
CA LEU A 5 -28.10 -12.23 -29.29
C LEU A 5 -26.88 -12.08 -28.34
N GLY A 6 -26.98 -11.12 -27.43
CA GLY A 6 -26.16 -11.04 -26.22
C GLY A 6 -26.61 -12.00 -25.13
N ARG A 7 -25.66 -12.53 -24.36
CA ARG A 7 -25.89 -13.21 -23.07
C ARG A 7 -25.01 -12.57 -22.01
N ASN A 8 -25.66 -12.02 -20.98
CA ASN A 8 -25.05 -11.72 -19.68
C ASN A 8 -24.92 -13.03 -18.90
N VAL A 9 -23.79 -13.24 -18.22
CA VAL A 9 -23.68 -14.24 -17.15
C VAL A 9 -22.86 -13.65 -16.00
N MET A 10 -23.54 -13.52 -14.86
CA MET A 10 -23.04 -13.26 -13.52
C MET A 10 -22.70 -14.61 -12.87
N LEU A 11 -21.56 -14.75 -12.21
CA LEU A 11 -21.31 -15.88 -11.32
C LEU A 11 -20.34 -15.49 -10.20
N GLY A 12 -20.89 -15.41 -8.97
CA GLY A 12 -20.11 -15.54 -7.74
C GLY A 12 -20.01 -17.00 -7.35
N ILE A 13 -18.92 -17.38 -6.67
CA ILE A 13 -18.77 -18.71 -6.06
C ILE A 13 -17.98 -18.56 -4.75
N GLY A 14 -18.60 -18.95 -3.64
CA GLY A 14 -17.93 -19.28 -2.39
C GLY A 14 -17.48 -20.75 -2.38
N GLY A 15 -16.51 -21.09 -1.51
CA GLY A 15 -16.07 -22.46 -1.33
C GLY A 15 -15.12 -22.63 -0.16
N ALA A 16 -15.44 -23.63 0.67
CA ALA A 16 -14.99 -23.90 2.04
C ALA A 16 -13.57 -24.50 2.19
N LEU A 17 -13.05 -24.44 3.42
CA LEU A 17 -11.78 -25.00 3.91
C LEU A 17 -12.00 -26.37 4.59
N VAL A 18 -11.10 -27.32 4.34
CA VAL A 18 -10.87 -28.51 5.17
C VAL A 18 -9.39 -28.52 5.56
N ALA A 19 -9.11 -28.71 6.84
CA ALA A 19 -7.76 -28.81 7.41
C ALA A 19 -7.53 -30.23 7.95
N LEU A 20 -6.32 -30.76 7.74
CA LEU A 20 -5.82 -31.95 8.44
C LEU A 20 -4.40 -31.67 8.92
N ALA A 21 -4.14 -31.96 10.20
CA ALA A 21 -2.87 -31.77 10.88
C ALA A 21 -2.23 -33.13 11.20
N VAL A 22 -0.90 -33.22 11.08
CA VAL A 22 -0.11 -34.36 11.60
C VAL A 22 1.14 -33.81 12.30
N THR A 23 1.31 -34.22 13.55
CA THR A 23 2.47 -33.96 14.41
C THR A 23 3.40 -35.16 14.42
N VAL A 24 4.73 -34.93 14.43
CA VAL A 24 5.73 -35.99 14.61
C VAL A 24 6.54 -35.74 15.88
N GLY A 25 6.60 -36.78 16.71
CA GLY A 25 7.33 -36.85 17.98
C GLY A 25 8.78 -37.34 17.83
N ARG A 26 9.53 -37.19 18.92
CA ARG A 26 10.99 -37.25 19.06
C ARG A 26 11.39 -38.44 19.96
N GLY A 27 12.59 -38.99 19.79
CA GLY A 27 13.26 -39.92 20.73
C GLY A 27 14.16 -40.91 19.97
N GLU A 28 15.48 -40.70 19.92
CA GLU A 28 16.53 -41.17 20.86
C GLU A 28 16.79 -42.69 20.80
N HIS A 29 18.06 -43.10 20.59
CA HIS A 29 18.76 -44.10 21.42
C HIS A 29 20.25 -44.19 21.05
N SER A 30 21.06 -44.30 22.10
CA SER A 30 22.53 -44.38 22.16
C SER A 30 23.06 -45.80 21.98
N SER A 31 24.29 -45.96 21.49
CA SER A 31 25.18 -47.06 21.95
C SER A 31 26.64 -46.76 21.61
N VAL A 32 27.49 -46.86 22.64
CA VAL A 32 28.96 -46.76 22.62
C VAL A 32 29.58 -48.15 22.48
N LYS A 33 30.71 -48.27 21.76
CA LYS A 33 31.73 -49.31 21.99
C LYS A 33 33.14 -48.74 21.78
N SER A 34 34.02 -48.99 22.74
CA SER A 34 35.46 -48.74 22.69
C SER A 34 36.23 -49.93 22.09
N SER A 35 37.35 -49.64 21.44
CA SER A 35 38.52 -50.52 21.41
C SER A 35 39.82 -49.70 21.39
N VAL A 36 40.87 -50.28 21.94
CA VAL A 36 42.13 -49.66 22.33
C VAL A 36 43.24 -50.00 21.34
N GLY A 37 44.12 -49.03 21.06
CA GLY A 37 45.56 -49.27 20.97
C GLY A 37 46.24 -49.16 19.60
N ALA A 38 47.01 -48.08 19.41
CA ALA A 38 48.39 -48.11 18.90
C ALA A 38 49.00 -46.70 19.00
N VAL A 39 50.11 -46.57 19.73
CA VAL A 39 50.92 -45.35 19.79
C VAL A 39 51.78 -45.29 18.53
N ALA A 40 51.58 -44.27 17.70
CA ALA A 40 52.41 -43.95 16.54
C ALA A 40 53.03 -42.55 16.72
N LEU A 41 54.31 -42.46 16.37
CA LEU A 41 55.15 -41.27 16.46
C LEU A 41 54.54 -40.07 15.70
N ALA A 42 54.69 -38.89 16.29
CA ALA A 42 54.07 -37.64 15.89
C ALA A 42 54.34 -37.25 14.42
N THR A 43 53.27 -37.15 13.64
CA THR A 43 53.20 -36.36 12.42
C THR A 43 52.91 -34.89 12.78
N PRO A 44 53.32 -33.91 11.96
CA PRO A 44 53.05 -32.51 12.24
C PRO A 44 51.52 -32.30 12.31
N VAL A 45 51.06 -31.79 13.44
CA VAL A 45 49.66 -31.44 13.66
C VAL A 45 49.35 -30.22 12.80
N THR A 46 48.80 -30.45 11.61
CA THR A 46 47.99 -29.43 10.94
C THR A 46 46.66 -29.40 11.67
N THR A 47 46.51 -28.52 12.66
CA THR A 47 45.20 -28.18 13.21
C THR A 47 44.37 -27.60 12.08
N LYS A 48 43.51 -28.43 11.48
CA LYS A 48 42.37 -27.93 10.71
C LYS A 48 41.49 -27.19 11.70
N VAL A 49 41.49 -25.86 11.61
CA VAL A 49 40.47 -25.02 12.24
C VAL A 49 39.14 -25.49 11.67
N THR A 50 38.38 -26.28 12.42
CA THR A 50 37.00 -26.58 12.09
C THR A 50 36.19 -25.30 12.29
N GLU A 51 35.15 -25.12 11.47
CA GLU A 51 34.28 -23.94 11.49
C GLU A 51 33.66 -23.67 12.87
N GLU A 52 33.62 -24.68 13.75
CA GLU A 52 33.23 -24.61 15.16
C GLU A 52 34.19 -23.82 16.08
N MET A 53 35.46 -23.60 15.68
CA MET A 53 36.46 -22.88 16.48
C MET A 53 36.48 -21.38 16.20
N LEU A 54 35.70 -20.89 15.22
CA LEU A 54 35.52 -19.47 15.00
C LEU A 54 34.57 -18.92 16.08
N PRO A 55 34.94 -17.84 16.80
CA PRO A 55 33.98 -17.15 17.67
C PRO A 55 32.74 -16.82 16.84
N PRO A 56 31.51 -16.98 17.39
CA PRO A 56 30.30 -16.69 16.64
C PRO A 56 30.45 -15.31 16.04
N ALA A 57 30.38 -15.22 14.71
CA ALA A 57 30.60 -13.98 13.99
C ALA A 57 29.81 -12.88 14.69
N ARG A 58 30.53 -11.92 15.29
CA ARG A 58 29.94 -10.87 16.11
C ARG A 58 28.92 -10.20 15.22
N ARG A 59 27.61 -10.35 15.54
CA ARG A 59 26.56 -9.73 14.73
C ARG A 59 26.94 -8.26 14.59
N PRO A 60 27.09 -7.73 13.36
CA PRO A 60 27.40 -6.33 13.16
C PRO A 60 26.44 -5.50 14.02
N ALA A 61 26.98 -4.53 14.75
CA ALA A 61 26.14 -3.59 15.46
C ALA A 61 25.16 -2.99 14.44
N ALA A 62 23.87 -2.97 14.78
CA ALA A 62 22.85 -2.48 13.89
C ALA A 62 23.11 -1.01 13.56
N ASP A 63 23.32 -0.67 12.30
CA ASP A 63 23.30 0.72 11.87
C ASP A 63 21.84 1.20 11.92
N PRO A 64 21.52 2.24 12.72
CA PRO A 64 20.16 2.78 12.79
C PRO A 64 19.70 3.42 11.48
N ASN A 65 20.62 3.76 10.57
CA ASN A 65 20.31 4.31 9.25
C ASN A 65 20.32 3.25 8.14
N ALA A 66 20.46 1.96 8.49
CA ALA A 66 20.45 0.90 7.49
C ALA A 66 19.10 0.84 6.78
N VAL A 67 19.15 0.80 5.45
CA VAL A 67 17.98 0.81 4.57
C VAL A 67 17.67 -0.62 4.10
N LEU A 68 16.37 -0.93 4.02
CA LEU A 68 15.88 -2.19 3.47
C LEU A 68 15.95 -2.19 1.93
N LEU A 69 16.63 -3.18 1.38
CA LEU A 69 16.79 -3.36 -0.07
C LEU A 69 15.65 -4.22 -0.64
N LEU A 70 14.45 -3.62 -0.74
CA LEU A 70 13.22 -4.30 -1.16
C LEU A 70 13.26 -4.86 -2.59
N GLU A 71 14.11 -4.33 -3.46
CA GLU A 71 14.31 -4.85 -4.81
C GLU A 71 14.92 -6.26 -4.82
N LYS A 72 15.62 -6.63 -3.72
CA LYS A 72 16.19 -7.96 -3.48
C LYS A 72 15.32 -8.83 -2.56
N MET A 73 14.06 -8.43 -2.35
CA MET A 73 13.12 -9.21 -1.58
C MET A 73 12.88 -10.58 -2.24
N GLU A 74 12.97 -11.64 -1.45
CA GLU A 74 12.74 -13.02 -1.90
C GLU A 74 11.96 -13.83 -0.87
N ARG A 75 11.29 -14.88 -1.35
CA ARG A 75 10.56 -15.82 -0.49
C ARG A 75 11.51 -16.93 -0.03
N ARG A 76 11.65 -17.11 1.28
CA ARG A 76 12.37 -18.23 1.91
C ARG A 76 11.39 -19.04 2.76
N GLY A 77 10.93 -20.18 2.24
CA GLY A 77 9.93 -21.00 2.91
C GLY A 77 8.59 -20.27 3.03
N ASP A 78 8.13 -20.04 4.26
CA ASP A 78 6.85 -19.41 4.60
C ASP A 78 6.95 -17.89 4.85
N ARG A 79 8.11 -17.28 4.57
CA ARG A 79 8.33 -15.84 4.84
C ARG A 79 9.04 -15.16 3.68
N TYR A 80 8.85 -13.85 3.61
CA TYR A 80 9.70 -12.99 2.79
C TYR A 80 10.84 -12.43 3.63
N VAL A 81 12.01 -12.32 2.99
CA VAL A 81 13.17 -11.66 3.55
C VAL A 81 13.74 -10.67 2.54
N ALA A 82 14.45 -9.67 3.02
CA ALA A 82 15.24 -8.78 2.18
C ALA A 82 16.54 -8.38 2.89
N PRO A 83 17.64 -8.19 2.14
CA PRO A 83 18.87 -7.69 2.73
C PRO A 83 18.72 -6.23 3.17
N MET A 84 19.52 -5.85 4.17
CA MET A 84 19.71 -4.46 4.59
C MET A 84 21.05 -3.94 4.07
N SER A 85 21.21 -2.63 3.97
CA SER A 85 22.45 -2.00 3.48
C SER A 85 23.68 -2.28 4.35
N ASP A 86 23.51 -2.69 5.61
CA ASP A 86 24.58 -3.06 6.54
C ASP A 86 24.90 -4.57 6.55
N GLY A 87 24.36 -5.32 5.59
CA GLY A 87 24.61 -6.75 5.42
C GLY A 87 23.71 -7.67 6.26
N ARG A 88 22.84 -7.13 7.12
CA ARG A 88 21.81 -7.92 7.80
C ARG A 88 20.74 -8.41 6.82
N THR A 89 19.96 -9.41 7.26
CA THR A 89 18.75 -9.84 6.55
C THR A 89 17.54 -9.54 7.43
N ALA A 90 16.59 -8.78 6.91
CA ALA A 90 15.32 -8.50 7.56
C ALA A 90 14.30 -9.60 7.21
N VAL A 91 13.55 -10.05 8.21
CA VAL A 91 12.34 -10.85 8.01
C VAL A 91 11.18 -9.88 7.88
N LEU A 92 10.43 -9.97 6.78
CA LEU A 92 9.38 -9.01 6.47
C LEU A 92 8.03 -9.43 7.07
N THR A 93 7.13 -8.45 7.20
CA THR A 93 5.74 -8.65 7.62
C THR A 93 4.84 -9.14 6.49
N ILE A 94 5.38 -9.28 5.27
CA ILE A 94 4.65 -9.70 4.08
C ILE A 94 4.15 -11.14 4.26
N ASP A 95 2.84 -11.30 4.16
CA ASP A 95 2.18 -12.60 4.13
C ASP A 95 2.29 -13.18 2.70
N PRO A 96 2.82 -14.39 2.51
CA PRO A 96 3.01 -14.90 1.17
C PRO A 96 1.73 -15.14 0.37
N ARG A 97 0.63 -15.51 1.03
CA ARG A 97 -0.64 -15.75 0.34
C ARG A 97 -1.24 -14.44 -0.15
N LEU A 98 -1.17 -13.39 0.67
CA LEU A 98 -1.63 -12.05 0.29
C LEU A 98 -0.75 -11.45 -0.81
N GLN A 99 0.57 -11.60 -0.73
CA GLN A 99 1.51 -11.14 -1.76
C GLN A 99 1.24 -11.80 -3.11
N GLU A 100 1.16 -13.14 -3.17
CA GLU A 100 0.87 -13.90 -4.39
C GLU A 100 -0.50 -13.53 -4.97
N SER A 101 -1.50 -13.32 -4.10
CA SER A 101 -2.84 -12.90 -4.54
C SER A 101 -2.82 -11.49 -5.14
N ALA A 102 -2.12 -10.55 -4.52
CA ALA A 102 -1.98 -9.19 -5.03
C ALA A 102 -1.26 -9.15 -6.38
N GLU A 103 -0.15 -9.89 -6.53
CA GLU A 103 0.58 -10.02 -7.79
C GLU A 103 -0.30 -10.64 -8.90
N LYS A 104 -1.03 -11.72 -8.56
CA LYS A 104 -1.97 -12.35 -9.49
C LYS A 104 -3.09 -11.41 -9.96
N VAL A 105 -3.65 -10.60 -9.06
CA VAL A 105 -4.68 -9.61 -9.42
C VAL A 105 -4.11 -8.57 -10.38
N LEU A 106 -2.89 -8.07 -10.14
CA LEU A 106 -2.22 -7.13 -11.03
C LEU A 106 -1.98 -7.73 -12.42
N ASP A 107 -1.57 -9.00 -12.49
CA ASP A 107 -1.36 -9.70 -13.76
C ASP A 107 -2.66 -9.94 -14.53
N MET A 108 -3.74 -10.26 -13.83
CA MET A 108 -5.06 -10.41 -14.43
C MET A 108 -5.61 -9.08 -14.96
N ALA A 109 -5.36 -7.98 -14.25
CA ALA A 109 -5.82 -6.64 -14.63
C ALA A 109 -5.16 -6.14 -15.92
N LYS A 110 -3.93 -6.59 -16.22
CA LYS A 110 -3.17 -6.22 -17.42
C LYS A 110 -3.04 -4.72 -17.63
N ALA A 111 -3.18 -3.92 -16.58
CA ALA A 111 -3.05 -2.47 -16.66
C ALA A 111 -1.62 -2.07 -17.08
N PRO A 112 -1.45 -0.89 -17.72
CA PRO A 112 -0.13 -0.35 -18.05
C PRO A 112 0.80 -0.26 -16.82
N ARG A 113 0.23 0.17 -15.69
CA ARG A 113 0.88 0.28 -14.37
C ARG A 113 -0.17 0.03 -13.29
N GLY A 114 0.23 -0.56 -12.18
CA GLY A 114 -0.62 -0.74 -11.02
C GLY A 114 0.18 -1.20 -9.81
N ALA A 115 -0.35 -0.87 -8.63
CA ALA A 115 0.20 -1.30 -7.35
C ALA A 115 -0.92 -1.71 -6.41
N ILE A 116 -0.63 -2.66 -5.52
CA ILE A 116 -1.50 -3.09 -4.44
C ILE A 116 -0.67 -3.11 -3.17
N VAL A 117 -1.14 -2.38 -2.17
CA VAL A 117 -0.60 -2.41 -0.81
C VAL A 117 -1.70 -2.95 0.10
N VAL A 118 -1.35 -3.94 0.92
CA VAL A 118 -2.24 -4.44 1.97
C VAL A 118 -1.56 -4.14 3.30
N THR A 119 -2.29 -3.46 4.18
CA THR A 119 -1.80 -3.09 5.51
C THR A 119 -2.71 -3.66 6.58
N ASP A 120 -2.12 -4.07 7.69
CA ASP A 120 -2.82 -4.30 8.95
C ASP A 120 -3.12 -2.94 9.61
N PRO A 121 -4.22 -2.80 10.39
CA PRO A 121 -4.49 -1.58 11.17
C PRO A 121 -3.34 -1.08 12.05
N ASP A 122 -2.42 -1.96 12.47
CA ASP A 122 -1.22 -1.59 13.25
C ASP A 122 -0.07 -0.99 12.38
N GLY A 123 -0.28 -0.89 11.07
CA GLY A 123 0.68 -0.33 10.12
C GLY A 123 1.63 -1.35 9.48
N ARG A 124 1.57 -2.64 9.84
CA ARG A 124 2.35 -3.68 9.15
C ARG A 124 1.91 -3.81 7.70
N VAL A 125 2.89 -3.89 6.79
CA VAL A 125 2.63 -4.15 5.37
C VAL A 125 2.57 -5.66 5.15
N LEU A 126 1.41 -6.17 4.76
CA LEU A 126 1.13 -7.59 4.53
C LEU A 126 1.31 -7.99 3.06
N ALA A 127 1.16 -7.05 2.13
CA ALA A 127 1.54 -7.22 0.73
C ALA A 127 1.99 -5.88 0.14
N LEU A 128 3.03 -5.93 -0.69
CA LEU A 128 3.57 -4.79 -1.43
C LEU A 128 3.86 -5.26 -2.87
N ALA A 129 2.85 -5.13 -3.72
CA ALA A 129 2.90 -5.60 -5.10
C ALA A 129 2.84 -4.40 -6.06
N GLY A 130 3.58 -4.50 -7.16
CA GLY A 130 3.53 -3.51 -8.22
C GLY A 130 3.90 -4.14 -9.55
N ARG A 131 3.28 -3.65 -10.62
CA ARG A 131 3.39 -4.20 -11.97
C ARG A 131 3.37 -3.07 -12.98
N ARG A 132 4.21 -3.17 -14.01
CA ARG A 132 4.17 -2.29 -15.18
C ARG A 132 4.43 -3.03 -16.47
N THR A 133 4.02 -2.43 -17.58
CA THR A 133 4.44 -2.83 -18.93
C THR A 133 4.81 -1.60 -19.75
N LEU A 134 5.42 -1.81 -20.92
CA LEU A 134 5.77 -0.74 -21.85
C LEU A 134 4.59 -0.36 -22.76
N ASP A 135 3.61 -1.26 -22.98
CA ASP A 135 2.41 -0.90 -23.76
C ASP A 135 1.54 0.08 -22.95
N PRO A 136 1.30 1.31 -23.45
CA PRO A 136 0.49 2.31 -22.76
C PRO A 136 -0.98 1.90 -22.59
N ARG A 137 -1.45 0.88 -23.33
CA ARG A 137 -2.79 0.29 -23.17
C ARG A 137 -2.82 -0.89 -22.22
N GLY A 138 -1.65 -1.34 -21.74
CA GLY A 138 -1.52 -2.52 -20.92
C GLY A 138 -1.33 -3.78 -21.75
N GLY A 139 -1.21 -4.93 -21.10
CA GLY A 139 -0.87 -6.17 -21.78
C GLY A 139 -0.46 -7.28 -20.84
N LYS A 140 -0.15 -8.44 -21.41
CA LYS A 140 0.31 -9.63 -20.66
C LYS A 140 1.78 -9.52 -20.23
N ASP A 141 2.58 -8.75 -20.96
CA ASP A 141 4.03 -8.64 -20.78
C ASP A 141 4.38 -7.63 -19.66
N GLY A 142 3.80 -7.85 -18.48
CA GLY A 142 4.07 -7.06 -17.30
C GLY A 142 5.30 -7.57 -16.55
N VAL A 143 6.05 -6.64 -15.99
CA VAL A 143 7.16 -6.91 -15.08
C VAL A 143 6.81 -6.38 -13.70
N VAL A 144 7.36 -7.04 -12.67
CA VAL A 144 7.22 -6.59 -11.29
C VAL A 144 7.95 -5.26 -11.12
N ASP A 145 7.25 -4.26 -10.59
CA ASP A 145 7.80 -2.95 -10.23
C ASP A 145 7.14 -2.44 -8.93
N ARG A 146 7.74 -2.80 -7.79
CA ARG A 146 7.25 -2.43 -6.46
C ARG A 146 7.46 -0.94 -6.14
N SER A 147 8.28 -0.22 -6.92
CA SER A 147 8.47 1.22 -6.71
C SER A 147 7.16 2.00 -6.91
N LEU A 148 6.23 1.46 -7.73
CA LEU A 148 4.88 1.99 -7.91
C LEU A 148 4.04 2.03 -6.63
N ALA A 149 4.40 1.26 -5.61
CA ALA A 149 3.75 1.25 -4.30
C ALA A 149 4.42 2.20 -3.28
N LEU A 150 5.61 2.74 -3.61
CA LEU A 150 6.45 3.52 -2.70
C LEU A 150 6.61 4.98 -3.12
N GLN A 151 6.07 5.32 -4.30
CA GLN A 151 6.23 6.63 -4.92
C GLN A 151 4.90 7.11 -5.51
N ALA A 152 4.69 8.42 -5.46
CA ALA A 152 3.59 9.09 -6.12
C ALA A 152 3.85 9.21 -7.63
N TRP A 153 3.03 8.58 -8.46
CA TRP A 153 3.16 8.63 -9.93
C TRP A 153 1.84 8.96 -10.66
N ALA A 154 0.73 9.06 -9.92
CA ALA A 154 -0.59 9.39 -10.44
C ALA A 154 -1.19 10.54 -9.64
N PRO A 155 -2.23 11.24 -10.17
CA PRO A 155 -3.04 12.14 -9.36
C PRO A 155 -3.77 11.35 -8.26
N ALA A 156 -3.97 11.97 -7.09
CA ALA A 156 -4.77 11.35 -6.03
C ALA A 156 -6.23 11.20 -6.48
N ALA A 157 -6.74 12.09 -7.35
CA ALA A 157 -8.13 12.03 -7.77
C ALA A 157 -9.07 11.98 -6.53
N SER A 158 -10.19 11.28 -6.66
CA SER A 158 -11.23 11.28 -5.63
C SER A 158 -10.86 10.66 -4.29
N ILE A 159 -9.73 9.94 -4.15
CA ILE A 159 -9.31 9.46 -2.82
C ILE A 159 -8.92 10.60 -1.88
N PHE A 160 -8.49 11.76 -2.42
CA PHE A 160 -8.21 12.96 -1.62
C PHE A 160 -9.46 13.51 -0.89
N LYS A 161 -10.67 13.14 -1.34
CA LYS A 161 -11.92 13.52 -0.67
C LYS A 161 -12.04 12.94 0.74
N VAL A 162 -11.30 11.89 1.08
CA VAL A 162 -11.22 11.37 2.46
C VAL A 162 -10.55 12.40 3.37
N VAL A 163 -9.43 12.98 2.92
CA VAL A 163 -8.73 14.06 3.63
C VAL A 163 -9.64 15.28 3.77
N SER A 164 -10.32 15.67 2.68
CA SER A 164 -11.24 16.81 2.70
C SER A 164 -12.45 16.58 3.60
N ALA A 165 -13.03 15.38 3.59
CA ALA A 165 -14.14 15.01 4.47
C ALA A 165 -13.72 14.98 5.95
N ALA A 166 -12.52 14.48 6.26
CA ALA A 166 -11.96 14.53 7.60
C ALA A 166 -11.83 15.99 8.09
N ALA A 167 -11.33 16.89 7.25
CA ALA A 167 -11.27 18.32 7.57
C ALA A 167 -12.65 18.93 7.83
N MET A 168 -13.67 18.57 7.02
CA MET A 168 -15.04 19.03 7.25
C MET A 168 -15.62 18.51 8.56
N VAL A 169 -15.39 17.24 8.89
CA VAL A 169 -15.85 16.64 10.16
C VAL A 169 -15.17 17.31 11.36
N GLU A 170 -13.87 17.59 11.27
CA GLU A 170 -13.15 18.31 12.33
C GLU A 170 -13.65 19.76 12.48
N ALA A 171 -14.10 20.38 11.39
CA ALA A 171 -14.82 21.66 11.40
C ALA A 171 -16.31 21.54 11.78
N GLY A 172 -16.74 20.39 12.29
CA GLY A 172 -18.09 20.17 12.84
C GLY A 172 -19.17 19.76 11.83
N ALA A 173 -18.82 19.46 10.58
CA ALA A 173 -19.76 18.90 9.62
C ALA A 173 -20.16 17.46 10.03
N ARG A 174 -21.40 17.08 9.74
CA ARG A 174 -21.90 15.72 10.00
C ARG A 174 -22.17 15.01 8.68
N GLY A 175 -22.01 13.69 8.67
CA GLY A 175 -22.29 12.88 7.48
C GLY A 175 -23.72 13.05 6.95
N ASN A 176 -24.69 13.30 7.85
CA ASN A 176 -26.09 13.53 7.50
C ASN A 176 -26.45 15.01 7.23
N ASP A 177 -25.48 15.94 7.24
CA ASP A 177 -25.74 17.33 6.87
C ASP A 177 -26.30 17.40 5.46
N ARG A 178 -27.49 18.00 5.31
CA ARG A 178 -28.17 18.10 4.02
C ARG A 178 -27.49 19.16 3.14
N VAL A 179 -27.15 18.77 1.91
CA VAL A 179 -26.51 19.63 0.91
C VAL A 179 -27.35 19.60 -0.35
N CYS A 180 -27.93 20.74 -0.72
CA CYS A 180 -28.57 20.91 -2.01
C CYS A 180 -27.52 21.34 -3.05
N PHE A 181 -27.54 20.76 -4.24
CA PHE A 181 -26.52 20.94 -5.27
C PHE A 181 -27.09 20.72 -6.68
N HIS A 182 -26.27 21.01 -7.70
CA HIS A 182 -26.56 20.72 -9.11
C HIS A 182 -25.30 20.32 -9.89
N GLY A 183 -25.46 19.42 -10.86
CA GLY A 183 -24.36 18.99 -11.73
C GLY A 183 -23.16 18.42 -10.96
N GLY A 184 -21.95 18.78 -11.37
CA GLY A 184 -20.72 18.59 -10.60
C GLY A 184 -20.15 17.17 -10.49
N VAL A 185 -20.77 16.15 -11.10
CA VAL A 185 -20.27 14.77 -11.02
C VAL A 185 -18.83 14.64 -11.57
N ARG A 186 -18.48 15.43 -12.59
CA ARG A 186 -17.17 15.39 -13.26
C ARG A 186 -16.45 16.75 -13.29
N SER A 187 -16.95 17.73 -12.56
CA SER A 187 -16.42 19.09 -12.57
C SER A 187 -16.71 19.81 -11.25
N VAL A 188 -15.99 20.89 -11.02
CA VAL A 188 -16.32 21.90 -10.02
C VAL A 188 -16.37 23.24 -10.73
N MET A 189 -17.51 23.92 -10.63
CA MET A 189 -17.75 25.23 -11.21
C MET A 189 -18.03 26.25 -10.10
N GLU A 190 -17.86 27.54 -10.39
CA GLU A 190 -18.15 28.63 -9.43
C GLU A 190 -19.56 28.51 -8.83
N SER A 191 -20.55 28.21 -9.67
CA SER A 191 -21.94 28.04 -9.23
C SER A 191 -22.16 26.86 -8.28
N ASN A 192 -21.20 25.93 -8.15
CA ASN A 192 -21.27 24.84 -7.19
C ASN A 192 -20.82 25.24 -5.80
N LEU A 193 -20.07 26.33 -5.63
CA LEU A 193 -19.40 26.68 -4.37
C LEU A 193 -20.32 27.33 -3.33
N THR A 194 -21.51 27.77 -3.77
CA THR A 194 -22.50 28.49 -2.95
C THR A 194 -23.91 27.99 -3.27
N ASP A 195 -24.87 28.32 -2.40
CA ASP A 195 -26.28 28.01 -2.63
C ASP A 195 -26.84 28.81 -3.80
N SER A 196 -27.54 28.13 -4.71
CA SER A 196 -28.11 28.78 -5.88
C SER A 196 -29.48 28.20 -6.25
N LYS A 197 -30.26 28.95 -7.02
CA LYS A 197 -31.55 28.49 -7.58
C LYS A 197 -31.44 27.25 -8.49
N LYS A 198 -30.23 26.88 -8.90
CA LYS A 198 -29.98 25.68 -9.71
C LYS A 198 -29.97 24.40 -8.86
N ASP A 199 -29.81 24.51 -7.54
CA ASP A 199 -29.71 23.39 -6.59
C ASP A 199 -31.03 22.64 -6.42
N ARG A 200 -31.38 21.82 -7.42
CA ARG A 200 -32.65 21.07 -7.47
C ARG A 200 -32.58 19.68 -6.85
N ARG A 201 -31.38 19.21 -6.48
CA ARG A 201 -31.17 17.93 -5.81
C ARG A 201 -30.59 18.17 -4.44
N CYS A 202 -31.01 17.40 -3.45
CA CYS A 202 -30.44 17.46 -2.12
C CYS A 202 -30.07 16.05 -1.67
N GLU A 203 -28.85 15.92 -1.17
CA GLU A 203 -28.31 14.69 -0.58
C GLU A 203 -27.62 15.07 0.74
N ASN A 204 -26.78 14.20 1.29
CA ASN A 204 -25.97 14.52 2.46
C ASN A 204 -24.47 14.43 2.18
N LEU A 205 -23.65 14.89 3.13
CA LEU A 205 -22.19 14.84 3.00
C LEU A 205 -21.68 13.41 2.78
N SER A 206 -22.26 12.41 3.45
CA SER A 206 -21.92 10.99 3.25
C SER A 206 -22.16 10.53 1.81
N TYR A 207 -23.27 10.94 1.18
CA TYR A 207 -23.54 10.69 -0.24
C TYR A 207 -22.46 11.36 -1.10
N GLY A 208 -22.07 12.57 -0.75
CA GLY A 208 -20.98 13.31 -1.39
C GLY A 208 -19.71 12.48 -1.52
N LEU A 209 -19.28 11.87 -0.42
CA LEU A 209 -18.10 11.00 -0.39
C LEU A 209 -18.35 9.65 -1.07
N ALA A 210 -19.45 8.96 -0.73
CA ALA A 210 -19.75 7.60 -1.22
C ALA A 210 -19.95 7.52 -2.73
N HIS A 211 -20.57 8.55 -3.33
CA HIS A 211 -20.79 8.64 -4.77
C HIS A 211 -19.77 9.55 -5.47
N SER A 212 -18.72 9.96 -4.77
CA SER A 212 -17.65 10.80 -5.30
C SER A 212 -18.17 12.09 -5.97
N GLN A 213 -19.24 12.67 -5.44
CA GLN A 213 -19.90 13.83 -6.01
C GLN A 213 -19.12 15.13 -5.73
N ASN A 214 -18.43 15.68 -6.74
CA ASN A 214 -17.55 16.83 -6.54
C ASN A 214 -18.29 18.10 -6.10
N ALA A 215 -19.51 18.35 -6.60
CA ALA A 215 -20.23 19.56 -6.22
C ALA A 215 -20.54 19.59 -4.71
N ILE A 216 -20.92 18.46 -4.11
CA ILE A 216 -21.17 18.39 -2.66
C ILE A 216 -19.88 18.65 -1.89
N ILE A 217 -18.80 17.93 -2.24
CA ILE A 217 -17.50 18.08 -1.54
C ILE A 217 -16.97 19.51 -1.67
N ALA A 218 -16.93 20.05 -2.88
CA ALA A 218 -16.43 21.40 -3.13
C ALA A 218 -17.27 22.46 -2.40
N LYS A 219 -18.60 22.34 -2.41
CA LYS A 219 -19.50 23.27 -1.73
C LYS A 219 -19.31 23.27 -0.22
N VAL A 220 -19.34 22.09 0.41
CA VAL A 220 -19.20 21.98 1.87
C VAL A 220 -17.81 22.44 2.31
N ALA A 221 -16.75 22.04 1.60
CA ALA A 221 -15.39 22.52 1.86
C ALA A 221 -15.32 24.05 1.78
N HIS A 222 -15.84 24.62 0.68
CA HIS A 222 -15.81 26.06 0.44
C HIS A 222 -16.57 26.86 1.52
N GLN A 223 -17.71 26.34 1.97
CA GLN A 223 -18.54 26.98 3.00
C GLN A 223 -17.95 26.85 4.41
N ARG A 224 -17.31 25.72 4.75
CA ARG A 224 -16.94 25.41 6.13
C ARG A 224 -15.46 25.53 6.45
N LEU A 225 -14.58 25.39 5.47
CA LEU A 225 -13.13 25.31 5.70
C LEU A 225 -12.45 26.59 5.23
N ALA A 226 -11.46 27.06 6.00
CA ALA A 226 -10.38 27.85 5.45
C ALA A 226 -9.37 26.91 4.75
N PRO A 227 -8.62 27.36 3.73
CA PRO A 227 -7.61 26.52 3.10
C PRO A 227 -6.59 25.91 4.06
N ASP A 228 -6.20 26.65 5.10
CA ASP A 228 -5.28 26.18 6.13
C ASP A 228 -5.81 24.95 6.91
N ASN A 229 -7.14 24.80 7.05
CA ASN A 229 -7.71 23.60 7.65
C ASN A 229 -7.40 22.35 6.79
N VAL A 230 -7.40 22.49 5.47
CA VAL A 230 -7.09 21.38 4.56
C VAL A 230 -5.59 21.09 4.56
N VAL A 231 -4.74 22.12 4.63
CA VAL A 231 -3.28 21.98 4.75
C VAL A 231 -2.91 21.21 6.03
N ASP A 232 -3.48 21.58 7.18
CA ASP A 232 -3.24 20.89 8.45
C ASP A 232 -3.62 19.40 8.36
N ILE A 233 -4.84 19.12 7.89
CA ILE A 233 -5.34 17.76 7.81
C ILE A 233 -4.53 16.94 6.80
N ALA A 234 -4.20 17.48 5.62
CA ALA A 234 -3.34 16.79 4.66
C ALA A 234 -1.96 16.47 5.27
N SER A 235 -1.35 17.39 6.01
CA SER A 235 -0.10 17.17 6.73
C SER A 235 -0.21 16.06 7.78
N ARG A 236 -1.35 15.97 8.51
CA ARG A 236 -1.62 14.90 9.48
C ARG A 236 -1.85 13.52 8.83
N PHE A 237 -2.37 13.49 7.60
CA PHE A 237 -2.42 12.29 6.77
C PHE A 237 -1.07 11.90 6.16
N GLY A 238 -0.03 12.73 6.32
CA GLY A 238 1.34 12.42 5.88
C GLY A 238 1.78 13.11 4.59
N PHE A 239 0.91 13.87 3.92
CA PHE A 239 1.27 14.55 2.66
C PHE A 239 2.48 15.48 2.86
N GLY A 240 3.44 15.39 1.93
CA GLY A 240 4.68 16.18 1.97
C GLY A 240 5.68 15.76 3.06
N LYS A 241 5.45 14.64 3.76
CA LYS A 241 6.37 14.08 4.77
C LYS A 241 7.03 12.79 4.26
N PRO A 242 8.23 12.45 4.75
CA PRO A 242 8.78 11.12 4.53
C PRO A 242 7.87 10.07 5.18
N LEU A 243 7.73 8.92 4.53
CA LEU A 243 7.04 7.78 5.14
C LEU A 243 7.99 7.17 6.19
N PRO A 244 7.55 6.94 7.45
CA PRO A 244 8.35 6.26 8.46
C PRO A 244 8.43 4.76 8.14
N PHE A 245 9.18 4.43 7.10
CA PHE A 245 9.25 3.10 6.50
C PHE A 245 10.71 2.67 6.36
N ALA A 246 10.96 1.36 6.50
CA ALA A 246 12.32 0.81 6.49
C ALA A 246 13.00 0.89 5.10
N ALA A 247 12.24 1.16 4.05
CA ALA A 247 12.74 1.40 2.70
C ALA A 247 12.44 2.84 2.26
N PRO A 248 13.18 3.40 1.29
CA PRO A 248 12.93 4.74 0.78
C PRO A 248 11.54 4.80 0.16
N ALA A 249 10.67 5.60 0.77
CA ALA A 249 9.29 5.79 0.35
C ALA A 249 8.84 7.20 0.72
N VAL A 250 7.96 7.77 -0.10
CA VAL A 250 7.44 9.13 0.09
C VAL A 250 5.93 9.09 -0.01
N PHE A 251 5.27 9.87 0.86
CA PHE A 251 3.88 10.23 0.59
C PHE A 251 3.80 11.16 -0.62
N GLY A 252 2.64 11.20 -1.26
CA GLY A 252 2.35 12.25 -2.23
C GLY A 252 2.30 13.64 -1.62
N THR A 253 2.11 14.64 -2.47
CA THR A 253 2.08 16.06 -2.12
C THR A 253 0.67 16.62 -2.25
N ALA A 254 0.38 17.64 -1.45
CA ALA A 254 -0.87 18.38 -1.50
C ALA A 254 -0.57 19.88 -1.54
N THR A 255 -0.71 20.49 -2.71
CA THR A 255 -0.60 21.92 -2.93
C THR A 255 -2.00 22.53 -2.88
N ILE A 256 -2.38 23.02 -1.70
CA ILE A 256 -3.70 23.62 -1.48
C ILE A 256 -3.63 25.11 -1.83
N PRO A 257 -4.54 25.65 -2.66
CA PRO A 257 -4.62 27.09 -2.93
C PRO A 257 -4.85 27.88 -1.65
N THR A 258 -4.17 29.01 -1.48
CA THR A 258 -4.27 29.87 -0.28
C THR A 258 -5.59 30.63 -0.18
N GLU A 259 -6.31 30.77 -1.29
CA GLU A 259 -7.60 31.45 -1.38
C GLU A 259 -8.73 30.48 -1.73
N LYS A 260 -9.93 30.80 -1.26
CA LYS A 260 -11.15 30.10 -1.66
C LYS A 260 -11.52 30.42 -3.11
N GLY A 261 -12.28 29.53 -3.73
CA GLY A 261 -12.79 29.68 -5.09
C GLY A 261 -12.75 28.35 -5.85
N VAL A 262 -12.91 28.42 -7.18
CA VAL A 262 -12.88 27.20 -8.02
C VAL A 262 -11.58 26.40 -7.88
N PRO A 263 -10.37 27.00 -7.87
CA PRO A 263 -9.14 26.23 -7.68
C PRO A 263 -9.15 25.43 -6.38
N PHE A 264 -9.51 26.07 -5.25
CA PHE A 264 -9.64 25.39 -3.96
C PHE A 264 -10.69 24.27 -4.02
N GLY A 265 -11.88 24.55 -4.57
CA GLY A 265 -12.95 23.58 -4.75
C GLY A 265 -12.55 22.37 -5.61
N ARG A 266 -11.71 22.57 -6.63
CA ARG A 266 -11.16 21.52 -7.48
C ARG A 266 -10.14 20.67 -6.74
N THR A 267 -9.24 21.29 -5.97
CA THR A 267 -8.24 20.57 -5.16
C THR A 267 -8.88 19.69 -4.09
N VAL A 268 -9.85 20.20 -3.32
CA VAL A 268 -10.56 19.40 -2.30
C VAL A 268 -11.45 18.30 -2.91
N ALA A 269 -11.88 18.47 -4.16
CA ALA A 269 -12.53 17.41 -4.94
C ALA A 269 -11.53 16.44 -5.61
N GLY A 270 -10.23 16.66 -5.42
CA GLY A 270 -9.17 15.76 -5.85
C GLY A 270 -8.67 15.96 -7.29
N PHE A 271 -9.02 17.05 -7.97
CA PHE A 271 -8.59 17.27 -9.35
C PHE A 271 -7.12 17.69 -9.47
N ASP A 272 -6.76 18.78 -8.80
CA ASP A 272 -5.50 19.49 -9.06
C ASP A 272 -4.68 19.60 -7.78
N GLY A 273 -3.35 19.51 -7.91
CA GLY A 273 -2.41 19.78 -6.82
C GLY A 273 -2.27 18.66 -5.79
N VAL A 274 -2.86 17.48 -6.00
CA VAL A 274 -2.78 16.36 -5.05
C VAL A 274 -2.32 15.07 -5.71
N THR A 275 -1.31 14.42 -5.12
CA THR A 275 -0.80 13.10 -5.51
C THR A 275 -0.85 12.16 -4.30
N PRO A 276 -1.08 10.84 -4.50
CA PRO A 276 -1.19 9.87 -3.42
C PRO A 276 0.19 9.46 -2.89
#